data_AF-A0A7S2P325-F1
#
_entry.id   AF-A0A7S2P325-F1
#
_cell.length_a   1.000
_cell.length_b   1.000
_cell.length_c   1.000
_cell.angle_alpha   90.00
_cell.angle_beta   90.00
_cell.angle_gamma   90.00
#
_symmetry.space_group_name_H-M   'P 1'
#
loop_
_entity.id
_entity.type
_entity.pdbx_description
1 polymer ?
#
loop_
_entity_poly.entity_id
_entity_poly.type
_entity_poly.pdbx_seq_one_letter_code
_entity_poly.pdbx_strand_id
1 'polypeptide(L)'
;MKFFSGLFGKKGGTKSLCQEVLGALKNDGVDDAVWQRCVTAKDLEDVWDDECPRRQLSDLAARKPRPLFDLCARCVGALSDAMAAREALGQTPDEASALSEATELALGNAAFVLARVLAAGPGGAPGAEEVPDEAGAQAAAPR
;
A
#
# COMPACT_ATOMS: atom_id res chain seq x y z
N MET A 1 -14.72 37.10 -5.17
CA MET A 1 -14.34 35.84 -4.51
C MET A 1 -14.05 34.81 -5.59
N LYS A 2 -12.83 34.26 -5.63
CA LYS A 2 -12.41 33.29 -6.64
C LYS A 2 -12.70 31.87 -6.12
N PHE A 3 -13.58 31.16 -6.82
CA PHE A 3 -13.90 29.76 -6.59
C PHE A 3 -12.74 28.90 -7.13
N PHE A 4 -12.15 28.08 -6.27
CA PHE A 4 -11.15 27.06 -6.63
C PHE A 4 -11.83 25.89 -7.34
N SER A 5 -12.22 26.12 -8.60
CA SER A 5 -12.64 25.08 -9.53
C SER A 5 -11.39 24.51 -10.20
N GLY A 6 -10.82 23.43 -9.67
CA GLY A 6 -9.59 22.86 -10.27
C GLY A 6 -9.06 21.51 -9.77
N LEU A 7 -9.84 20.69 -9.05
CA LEU A 7 -9.34 19.42 -8.48
C LEU A 7 -10.24 18.19 -8.77
N PHE A 8 -10.85 18.15 -9.96
CA PHE A 8 -11.58 16.98 -10.47
C PHE A 8 -10.71 16.17 -11.46
N GLY A 9 -9.59 15.62 -10.96
CA GLY A 9 -8.77 14.61 -11.65
C GLY A 9 -8.42 13.40 -10.78
N LYS A 10 -9.13 13.21 -9.67
CA LYS A 10 -8.63 12.45 -8.50
C LYS A 10 -8.46 10.93 -8.68
N LYS A 11 -9.36 10.21 -9.35
CA LYS A 11 -9.22 8.75 -9.51
C LYS A 11 -8.09 8.32 -10.46
N GLY A 12 -7.70 9.18 -11.41
CA GLY A 12 -6.62 8.87 -12.36
C GLY A 12 -5.22 9.08 -11.77
N GLY A 13 -5.06 10.05 -10.87
CA GLY A 13 -3.76 10.42 -10.33
C GLY A 13 -3.16 9.37 -9.40
N THR A 14 -3.96 8.82 -8.48
CA THR A 14 -3.47 7.79 -7.54
C THR A 14 -3.28 6.45 -8.24
N LYS A 15 -4.11 6.16 -9.24
CA LYS A 15 -3.89 5.03 -10.16
C LYS A 15 -2.54 5.13 -10.87
N SER A 16 -2.24 6.26 -11.53
CA SER A 16 -0.95 6.43 -12.20
C SER A 16 0.22 6.39 -11.23
N LEU A 17 0.03 6.90 -10.02
CA LEU A 17 1.02 6.85 -8.95
C LEU A 17 1.32 5.43 -8.48
N CYS A 18 0.31 4.57 -8.31
CA CYS A 18 0.53 3.16 -7.96
C CYS A 18 1.29 2.42 -9.08
N GLN A 19 0.94 2.70 -10.34
CA GLN A 19 1.68 2.17 -11.49
C GLN A 19 3.13 2.68 -11.53
N GLU A 20 3.36 3.94 -11.18
CA GLU A 20 4.69 4.54 -11.05
C GLU A 20 5.51 3.86 -9.95
N VAL A 21 4.93 3.65 -8.75
CA VAL A 21 5.54 2.88 -7.65
C VAL A 21 5.92 1.48 -8.11
N LEU A 22 4.98 0.75 -8.72
CA LEU A 22 5.21 -0.60 -9.20
C LEU A 22 6.26 -0.66 -10.31
N GLY A 23 6.27 0.32 -11.22
CA GLY A 23 7.29 0.49 -12.24
C GLY A 23 8.67 0.76 -11.65
N ALA A 24 8.75 1.62 -10.63
CA ALA A 24 9.98 1.92 -9.91
C ALA A 24 10.54 0.69 -9.19
N LEU A 25 9.67 -0.11 -8.54
CA LEU A 25 10.05 -1.38 -7.92
C LEU A 25 10.56 -2.43 -8.91
N LYS A 26 10.05 -2.42 -10.15
CA LYS A 26 10.56 -3.29 -11.23
C LYS A 26 11.96 -2.88 -11.72
N ASN A 27 12.39 -1.65 -11.45
CA ASN A 27 13.70 -1.12 -11.85
C ASN A 27 14.67 -1.13 -10.66
N ASP A 28 14.92 0.06 -10.08
CA ASP A 28 15.95 0.33 -9.05
C ASP A 28 15.36 0.72 -7.69
N GLY A 29 14.04 0.77 -7.56
CA GLY A 29 13.34 1.16 -6.32
C GLY A 29 12.63 2.50 -6.41
N VAL A 30 11.85 2.79 -5.36
CA VAL A 30 11.01 3.99 -5.26
C VAL A 30 11.85 5.14 -4.72
N ASP A 31 11.95 6.23 -5.48
CA ASP A 31 12.64 7.45 -5.03
C ASP A 31 11.81 8.27 -4.04
N ASP A 32 12.43 9.29 -3.44
CA ASP A 32 11.79 10.13 -2.43
C ASP A 32 10.59 10.90 -2.98
N ALA A 33 10.63 11.36 -4.23
CA ALA A 33 9.54 12.15 -4.81
C ALA A 33 8.31 11.28 -5.12
N VAL A 34 8.50 10.05 -5.59
CA VAL A 34 7.42 9.06 -5.75
C VAL A 34 6.88 8.65 -4.39
N TRP A 35 7.77 8.40 -3.42
CA TRP A 35 7.38 8.02 -2.07
C TRP A 35 6.52 9.09 -1.38
N GLN A 36 6.95 10.36 -1.43
CA GLN A 36 6.20 11.46 -0.81
C GLN A 36 4.81 11.64 -1.41
N ARG A 37 4.68 11.49 -2.74
CA ARG A 37 3.37 11.49 -3.39
C ARG A 37 2.52 10.29 -2.95
N CYS A 38 3.12 9.11 -2.83
CA CYS A 38 2.45 7.88 -2.38
C CYS A 38 1.84 8.05 -0.99
N VAL A 39 2.63 8.47 -0.01
CA VAL A 39 2.15 8.61 1.38
C VAL A 39 1.15 9.75 1.56
N THR A 40 1.07 10.71 0.64
CA THR A 40 0.10 11.82 0.72
C THR A 40 -1.15 11.59 -0.12
N ALA A 41 -1.27 10.43 -0.80
CA ALA A 41 -2.43 10.10 -1.62
C ALA A 41 -3.66 9.81 -0.76
N LYS A 42 -4.82 10.37 -1.12
CA LYS A 42 -6.04 10.30 -0.29
C LYS A 42 -6.86 9.03 -0.48
N ASP A 43 -6.67 8.37 -1.62
CA ASP A 43 -7.42 7.21 -2.10
C ASP A 43 -6.48 6.05 -2.44
N LEU A 44 -5.32 5.97 -1.75
CA LEU A 44 -4.32 4.94 -1.98
C LEU A 44 -4.90 3.54 -1.74
N GLU A 45 -5.60 3.36 -0.62
CA GLU A 45 -6.19 2.08 -0.23
C GLU A 45 -7.22 1.57 -1.24
N ASP A 46 -7.97 2.49 -1.86
CA ASP A 46 -9.04 2.17 -2.82
C ASP A 46 -8.50 1.65 -4.16
N VAL A 47 -7.26 2.00 -4.52
CA VAL A 47 -6.71 1.70 -5.85
C VAL A 47 -5.51 0.75 -5.81
N TRP A 48 -4.86 0.59 -4.65
CA TRP A 48 -3.61 -0.16 -4.56
C TRP A 48 -3.76 -1.62 -4.98
N ASP A 49 -4.83 -2.30 -4.55
CA ASP A 49 -4.98 -3.72 -4.85
C ASP A 49 -5.16 -4.01 -6.34
N ASP A 50 -5.81 -3.09 -7.05
CA ASP A 50 -6.02 -3.16 -8.50
C ASP A 50 -4.71 -2.88 -9.26
N GLU A 51 -3.92 -1.90 -8.81
CA GLU A 51 -2.74 -1.41 -9.54
C GLU A 51 -1.42 -2.08 -9.12
N CYS A 52 -1.33 -2.51 -7.87
CA CYS A 52 -0.18 -3.19 -7.25
C CYS A 52 -0.61 -4.59 -6.75
N PRO A 53 -1.10 -5.48 -7.63
CA PRO A 53 -1.71 -6.73 -7.19
C PRO A 53 -0.68 -7.62 -6.49
N ARG A 54 -1.15 -8.33 -5.46
CA ARG A 54 -0.33 -9.22 -4.61
C ARG A 54 0.60 -10.14 -5.41
N ARG A 55 0.09 -10.73 -6.50
CA ARG A 55 0.89 -11.61 -7.37
C ARG A 55 2.13 -10.90 -7.93
N GLN A 56 1.99 -9.65 -8.39
CA GLN A 56 3.12 -8.88 -8.90
C GLN A 56 4.11 -8.51 -7.79
N LEU A 57 3.62 -8.17 -6.59
CA LEU A 57 4.49 -7.93 -5.43
C LEU A 57 5.23 -9.21 -5.01
N SER A 58 4.57 -10.36 -5.07
CA SER A 58 5.18 -11.66 -4.74
C SER A 58 6.24 -12.06 -5.77
N ASP A 59 5.93 -11.89 -7.07
CA ASP A 59 6.88 -12.12 -8.15
C ASP A 59 8.10 -11.19 -8.03
N LEU A 60 7.88 -9.93 -7.64
CA LEU A 60 8.95 -8.98 -7.36
C LEU A 60 9.79 -9.40 -6.14
N ALA A 61 9.17 -9.87 -5.05
CA ALA A 61 9.88 -10.34 -3.87
C ALA A 61 10.81 -11.52 -4.20
N ALA A 62 10.37 -12.42 -5.08
CA ALA A 62 11.17 -13.55 -5.51
C ALA A 62 12.34 -13.16 -6.45
N ARG A 63 12.14 -12.17 -7.34
CA ARG A 63 13.11 -11.84 -8.40
C ARG A 63 14.03 -10.67 -8.06
N LYS A 64 13.51 -9.67 -7.34
CA LYS A 64 14.16 -8.41 -6.98
C LYS A 64 13.78 -8.02 -5.55
N PRO A 65 14.27 -8.75 -4.54
CA PRO A 65 13.90 -8.50 -3.14
C PRO A 65 14.39 -7.14 -2.63
N ARG A 66 15.49 -6.61 -3.16
CA ARG A 66 16.13 -5.39 -2.64
C ARG A 66 15.26 -4.13 -2.80
N PRO A 67 14.71 -3.79 -3.97
CA PRO A 67 13.77 -2.68 -4.10
C PRO A 67 12.56 -2.74 -3.15
N LEU A 68 12.02 -3.94 -2.90
CA LEU A 68 10.92 -4.12 -1.96
C LEU A 68 11.37 -3.96 -0.50
N PHE A 69 12.55 -4.48 -0.16
CA PHE A 69 13.14 -4.28 1.15
C PHE A 69 13.39 -2.78 1.43
N ASP A 70 13.90 -2.04 0.46
CA ASP A 70 14.13 -0.60 0.57
C ASP A 70 12.80 0.17 0.75
N LEU A 71 11.72 -0.26 0.07
CA LEU A 71 10.38 0.29 0.29
C LEU A 71 9.86 -0.03 1.71
N CYS A 72 10.04 -1.26 2.19
CA CYS A 72 9.68 -1.63 3.57
C CYS A 72 10.45 -0.78 4.59
N ALA A 73 11.76 -0.58 4.38
CA ALA A 73 12.59 0.26 5.24
C ALA A 73 12.10 1.71 5.27
N ARG A 74 11.67 2.27 4.13
CA ARG A 74 11.04 3.60 4.06
C ARG A 74 9.75 3.67 4.87
N CYS A 75 8.89 2.64 4.78
CA CYS A 75 7.66 2.58 5.55
C CYS A 75 7.94 2.53 7.07
N VAL A 76 8.88 1.66 7.49
CA VAL A 76 9.28 1.53 8.90
C VAL A 76 9.94 2.81 9.41
N GLY A 77 10.76 3.46 8.58
CA GLY A 77 11.37 4.76 8.90
C GLY A 77 10.32 5.83 9.19
N ALA A 78 9.32 5.97 8.31
CA ALA A 78 8.23 6.92 8.52
C ALA A 78 7.45 6.66 9.83
N LEU A 79 7.15 5.40 10.13
CA LEU A 79 6.49 5.01 11.38
C LEU A 79 7.38 5.31 12.61
N SER A 80 8.68 5.04 12.52
CA SER A 80 9.65 5.28 13.60
C SER A 80 9.84 6.77 13.88
N ASP A 81 9.94 7.59 12.83
CA ASP A 81 10.09 9.04 12.94
C ASP A 81 8.87 9.67 13.61
N ALA A 82 7.66 9.19 13.29
CA ALA A 82 6.45 9.65 13.96
C ALA A 82 6.37 9.24 15.44
N MET A 83 6.81 8.03 15.78
CA MET A 83 6.91 7.61 17.19
C MET A 83 7.92 8.47 17.96
N ALA A 84 9.09 8.71 17.39
CA ALA A 84 10.11 9.56 18.00
C ALA A 84 9.64 11.02 18.16
N ALA A 85 8.91 11.56 17.18
CA ALA A 85 8.32 12.89 17.28
C ALA A 85 7.30 13.00 18.42
N ARG A 86 6.47 11.96 18.65
CA ARG A 86 5.55 11.90 19.80
C ARG A 86 6.30 11.86 21.13
N GLU A 87 7.33 11.02 21.23
CA GLU A 87 8.16 10.90 22.44
C GLU A 87 8.87 12.23 22.76
N ALA A 88 9.43 12.90 21.75
CA ALA A 88 10.11 14.20 21.92
C ALA A 88 9.18 15.31 22.42
N LEU A 89 7.88 15.20 22.16
CA LEU A 89 6.85 16.12 22.68
C LEU A 89 6.45 15.80 24.13
N GLY A 90 7.06 14.79 24.76
CA GLY A 90 6.75 14.37 26.13
C GLY A 90 5.39 13.70 26.27
N GLN A 91 4.84 13.20 25.16
CA GLN A 91 3.47 12.72 25.09
C GLN A 91 3.38 11.25 25.44
N THR A 92 2.47 10.92 26.35
CA THR A 92 2.13 9.52 26.65
C THR A 92 1.21 8.96 25.55
N PRO A 93 1.15 7.63 25.35
CA PRO A 93 0.27 7.02 24.34
C PRO A 93 -1.20 7.43 24.47
N ASP A 94 -1.66 7.70 25.69
CA ASP A 94 -3.03 8.11 26.05
C ASP A 94 -3.30 9.61 25.83
N GLU A 95 -2.25 10.43 25.71
CA GLU A 95 -2.38 11.82 25.30
C GLU A 95 -2.50 11.85 23.78
N ALA A 96 -3.74 11.77 23.30
CA ALA A 96 -4.10 12.00 21.91
C ALA A 96 -3.82 13.46 21.52
N SER A 97 -2.55 13.83 21.41
CA SER A 97 -2.16 14.97 20.61
C SER A 97 -2.39 14.58 19.17
N ALA A 98 -3.40 15.20 18.55
CA ALA A 98 -3.70 15.04 17.15
C ALA A 98 -2.42 15.29 16.35
N LEU A 99 -1.87 14.23 15.77
CA LEU A 99 -0.93 14.39 14.67
C LEU A 99 -1.66 15.25 13.62
N SER A 100 -0.92 16.04 12.85
CA SER A 100 -1.58 16.76 11.76
C SER A 100 -2.29 15.75 10.86
N GLU A 101 -3.47 16.07 10.32
CA GLU A 101 -4.19 15.17 9.40
C GLU A 101 -3.28 14.67 8.26
N ALA A 102 -2.34 15.51 7.81
CA ALA A 102 -1.36 15.15 6.81
C ALA A 102 -0.36 14.08 7.30
N THR A 103 0.06 14.17 8.57
CA THR A 103 0.94 13.17 9.20
C THR A 103 0.19 11.86 9.43
N GLU A 104 -1.05 11.90 9.91
CA GLU A 104 -1.89 10.71 10.10
C GLU A 104 -2.12 9.99 8.78
N LEU A 105 -2.46 10.73 7.71
CA LEU A 105 -2.60 10.18 6.37
C LEU A 105 -1.30 9.52 5.88
N ALA A 106 -0.16 10.20 6.06
CA ALA A 106 1.13 9.66 5.67
C ALA A 106 1.49 8.35 6.39
N LEU A 107 1.17 8.27 7.68
CA LEU A 107 1.41 7.07 8.48
C LEU A 107 0.46 5.94 8.12
N GLY A 108 -0.84 6.24 7.92
CA GLY A 108 -1.83 5.27 7.46
C GLY A 108 -1.41 4.65 6.14
N ASN A 109 -1.02 5.47 5.17
CA ASN A 109 -0.53 5.01 3.87
C ASN A 109 0.77 4.21 3.98
N ALA A 110 1.73 4.63 4.82
CA ALA A 110 2.97 3.87 5.02
C ALA A 110 2.72 2.50 5.66
N ALA A 111 1.85 2.43 6.68
CA ALA A 111 1.46 1.18 7.31
C ALA A 111 0.69 0.26 6.35
N PHE A 112 -0.21 0.84 5.55
CA PHE A 112 -0.96 0.12 4.52
C PHE A 112 -0.02 -0.52 3.48
N VAL A 113 0.87 0.27 2.88
CA VAL A 113 1.85 -0.23 1.90
C VAL A 113 2.73 -1.34 2.50
N LEU A 114 3.24 -1.12 3.73
CA LEU A 114 4.04 -2.12 4.43
C LEU A 114 3.27 -3.43 4.62
N ALA A 115 2.03 -3.37 5.09
CA ALA A 115 1.18 -4.54 5.29
C ALA A 115 0.96 -5.31 3.98
N ARG A 116 0.69 -4.60 2.88
CA ARG A 116 0.47 -5.23 1.55
C ARG A 116 1.73 -5.89 1.00
N VAL A 117 2.89 -5.24 1.13
CA VAL A 117 4.16 -5.81 0.69
C VAL A 117 4.52 -7.05 1.52
N LEU A 118 4.38 -6.99 2.85
CA LEU A 118 4.64 -8.13 3.73
C LEU A 118 3.68 -9.29 3.46
N ALA A 119 2.40 -9.00 3.23
CA ALA A 119 1.40 -10.00 2.88
C ALA A 119 1.69 -10.69 1.53
N ALA A 120 2.45 -10.06 0.62
CA ALA A 120 2.84 -10.67 -0.64
C ALA A 120 4.09 -11.58 -0.53
N GLY A 121 4.78 -11.57 0.61
CA GLY A 121 5.99 -12.36 0.85
C GLY A 121 5.75 -13.88 0.99
N PRO A 122 6.83 -14.69 0.94
CA PRO A 122 6.74 -16.14 1.12
C PRO A 122 6.28 -16.46 2.54
N GLY A 123 5.01 -16.84 2.69
CA GLY A 123 4.34 -17.05 3.99
C GLY A 123 3.03 -16.29 4.13
N GLY A 124 2.80 -15.27 3.29
CA GLY A 124 1.48 -14.76 3.04
C GLY A 124 0.71 -15.79 2.21
N ALA A 125 -0.01 -16.70 2.87
CA ALA A 125 -1.09 -17.41 2.20
C ALA A 125 -2.20 -16.38 1.87
N PRO A 126 -2.82 -16.42 0.68
CA PRO A 126 -4.13 -15.80 0.55
C PRO A 126 -5.03 -16.49 1.59
N GLY A 127 -5.70 -15.71 2.44
CA GLY A 127 -6.73 -16.29 3.30
C GLY A 127 -7.74 -16.97 2.40
N ALA A 128 -7.81 -18.30 2.50
CA ALA A 128 -8.74 -19.21 1.83
C ALA A 128 -9.24 -18.69 0.46
N GLU A 129 -8.53 -19.07 -0.59
CA GLU A 129 -9.18 -19.25 -1.89
C GLU A 129 -10.27 -20.32 -1.65
N GLU A 130 -11.53 -19.90 -1.54
CA GLU A 130 -12.67 -20.81 -1.55
C GLU A 130 -12.49 -21.67 -2.79
N VAL A 131 -12.13 -22.94 -2.57
CA VAL A 131 -12.12 -23.96 -3.59
C VAL A 131 -13.51 -23.94 -4.22
N PRO A 132 -13.65 -23.73 -5.55
CA PRO A 132 -14.93 -23.89 -6.19
C PRO A 132 -15.40 -25.31 -5.87
N ASP A 133 -16.58 -25.41 -5.26
CA ASP A 133 -17.22 -26.67 -4.94
C ASP A 133 -17.45 -27.44 -6.25
N GLU A 134 -16.50 -28.30 -6.62
CA GLU A 134 -16.70 -29.34 -7.63
C GLU A 134 -17.61 -30.45 -7.03
N ALA A 135 -18.81 -30.07 -6.63
CA ALA A 135 -19.89 -30.97 -6.28
C ALA A 135 -21.11 -30.65 -7.16
N GLY A 136 -20.98 -30.90 -8.46
CA GLY A 136 -22.10 -30.71 -9.38
C GLY A 136 -21.90 -31.20 -10.81
N ALA A 137 -20.87 -32.01 -11.10
CA ALA A 137 -20.69 -32.64 -12.40
C ALA A 137 -20.81 -34.17 -12.27
N GLN A 138 -22.00 -34.65 -11.86
CA GLN A 138 -22.41 -36.02 -12.12
C GLN A 138 -23.93 -36.18 -11.99
N ALA A 139 -24.49 -36.94 -12.94
CA ALA A 139 -25.91 -37.24 -13.20
C ALA A 139 -26.67 -36.14 -13.98
N ALA A 140 -27.23 -36.35 -15.17
CA ALA A 140 -27.48 -37.57 -15.91
C ALA A 140 -27.75 -37.29 -17.40
N ALA A 141 -27.08 -38.03 -18.28
CA ALA A 141 -27.57 -38.56 -19.55
C ALA A 141 -26.64 -39.73 -19.91
N PRO A 142 -27.07 -40.89 -20.46
CA PRO A 142 -28.23 -41.05 -21.35
C PRO A 142 -29.10 -42.31 -21.11
N ARG A 143 -30.37 -42.27 -21.53
CA ARG A 143 -31.00 -43.15 -22.54
C ARG A 143 -32.47 -42.78 -22.71
#